data_AF-A0AA88W7W3-F1
#
_entry.id   AF-A0AA88W7W3-F1
#
_cell.length_a   1.000
_cell.length_b   1.000
_cell.length_c   1.000
_cell.angle_alpha   90.00
_cell.angle_beta   90.00
_cell.angle_gamma   90.00
#
_symmetry.space_group_name_H-M   'P 1'
#
loop_
_entity.id
_entity.type
_entity.pdbx_description
1 polymer ?
#
loop_
_entity_poly.entity_id
_entity_poly.type
_entity_poly.pdbx_seq_one_letter_code
_entity_poly.pdbx_strand_id
1 'polypeptide(L)'
;MGGRCIRPTPEELENFGTPDFTIYNAGQFPCNRYTHYMTSSTSIDLNLARREMVILGTQYAGEMKKGLFSVMHYLMPMRQILSLHSGCNMGKDGDVALFFGLSGIVLLDDHSVMEPETCHPNLIRDLLQRFLVIHVLPIHDVCYLCVPRLDMFDLGTGKTTLSTDHNRYLIGDDEHCWSDNGVSNIEGGCYAKCIDLSREKEPDIWNAIKFGTVVENVVFDEHTREVEYSDKSVTENTRAAYPIEYIPNAKIPCVGPHPKNVILLACDAFGVLPPVSKLSLAQTMYHFISGYTALMAGTVDGVKEPQATFSACFGAAFIMLHPTKYAAMLAEKMKKHGATGWLVNTGWSGGRYGEGSRIKLAYTRKIIDAIHSGTLLEANYTKTEVFGLEIPTQIEGVPSEILQPGDTWSDKKAYKEALLKLGGLFKKNFEGFLNYKIGTDNKLTEEILAADVNKIQTSEVKSFMGSEADN
;
A
#
# COMPACT_ATOMS: atom_id res chain seq x y z
N MET A 1 -21.52 0.31 -3.95
CA MET A 1 -21.02 -0.36 -5.18
C MET A 1 -21.24 0.49 -6.44
N GLY A 2 -22.42 1.09 -6.66
CA GLY A 2 -22.68 1.90 -7.86
C GLY A 2 -21.76 3.11 -8.11
N GLY A 3 -21.11 3.65 -7.06
CA GLY A 3 -20.07 4.69 -7.20
C GLY A 3 -18.64 4.16 -7.07
N ARG A 4 -18.40 2.84 -7.15
CA ARG A 4 -17.08 2.22 -6.97
C ARG A 4 -16.74 1.16 -8.03
N CYS A 5 -17.72 0.44 -8.56
CA CYS A 5 -17.51 -0.48 -9.68
C CYS A 5 -17.81 0.22 -11.02
N ILE A 6 -17.19 -0.28 -12.08
CA ILE A 6 -17.52 0.13 -13.45
C ILE A 6 -18.99 -0.23 -13.71
N ARG A 7 -19.76 0.75 -14.17
CA ARG A 7 -21.19 0.58 -14.44
C ARG A 7 -21.35 0.03 -15.86
N PRO A 8 -22.06 -1.11 -16.04
CA PRO A 8 -22.38 -1.58 -17.38
C PRO A 8 -23.27 -0.55 -18.09
N THR A 9 -23.10 -0.44 -19.40
CA THR A 9 -24.06 0.24 -20.27
C THR A 9 -25.43 -0.46 -20.22
N PRO A 10 -26.52 0.19 -20.65
CA PRO A 10 -27.83 -0.46 -20.69
C PRO A 10 -27.84 -1.77 -21.51
N GLU A 11 -27.11 -1.82 -22.62
CA GLU A 11 -26.98 -3.02 -23.48
C GLU A 11 -26.18 -4.12 -22.78
N GLU A 12 -25.07 -3.80 -22.11
CA GLU A 12 -24.30 -4.77 -21.31
C GLU A 12 -25.11 -5.29 -20.12
N LEU A 13 -25.98 -4.46 -19.53
CA LEU A 13 -26.84 -4.88 -18.42
C LEU A 13 -27.95 -5.82 -18.90
N GLU A 14 -28.57 -5.53 -20.04
CA GLU A 14 -29.57 -6.41 -20.66
C GLU A 14 -28.96 -7.78 -21.01
N ASN A 15 -27.69 -7.78 -21.45
CA ASN A 15 -26.95 -8.97 -21.83
C ASN A 15 -25.98 -9.47 -20.74
N PHE A 16 -26.16 -9.08 -19.47
CA PHE A 16 -25.19 -9.36 -18.40
C PHE A 16 -25.03 -10.85 -18.11
N GLY A 17 -26.10 -11.63 -18.32
CA GLY A 17 -26.10 -13.07 -18.13
C GLY A 17 -25.83 -13.49 -16.67
N THR A 18 -25.03 -14.53 -16.49
CA THR A 18 -24.66 -15.04 -15.16
C THR A 18 -23.43 -14.30 -14.65
N PRO A 19 -23.45 -13.75 -13.41
CA PRO A 19 -22.29 -13.06 -12.85
C PRO A 19 -21.10 -14.00 -12.71
N ASP A 20 -19.90 -13.51 -13.06
CA ASP A 20 -18.66 -14.25 -12.83
C ASP A 20 -18.35 -14.43 -11.34
N PHE A 21 -18.81 -13.53 -10.49
CA PHE A 21 -18.62 -13.57 -9.04
C PHE A 21 -19.80 -12.87 -8.34
N THR A 22 -20.28 -13.44 -7.22
CA THR A 22 -21.44 -12.90 -6.49
C THR A 22 -21.06 -12.50 -5.07
N ILE A 23 -21.45 -11.30 -4.65
CA ILE A 23 -21.25 -10.80 -3.28
C ILE A 23 -22.58 -10.77 -2.54
N TYR A 24 -22.72 -11.58 -1.50
CA TYR A 24 -23.85 -11.57 -0.58
C TYR A 24 -23.49 -10.72 0.64
N ASN A 25 -23.92 -9.45 0.63
CA ASN A 25 -23.74 -8.58 1.78
C ASN A 25 -24.95 -8.66 2.72
N ALA A 26 -24.81 -9.45 3.78
CA ALA A 26 -25.73 -9.54 4.91
C ALA A 26 -25.10 -8.92 6.17
N GLY A 27 -24.36 -7.82 6.00
CA GLY A 27 -23.55 -7.17 7.03
C GLY A 27 -24.29 -6.75 8.30
N GLN A 28 -25.61 -6.54 8.23
CA GLN A 28 -26.45 -6.27 9.40
C GLN A 28 -26.70 -7.52 10.26
N PHE A 29 -26.55 -8.71 9.69
CA PHE A 29 -26.77 -9.97 10.38
C PHE A 29 -25.45 -10.49 10.98
N PRO A 30 -25.35 -10.72 12.29
CA PRO A 30 -24.13 -11.20 12.91
C PRO A 30 -23.83 -12.64 12.49
N CYS A 31 -22.54 -12.96 12.35
CA CYS A 31 -22.12 -14.33 12.16
C CYS A 31 -22.34 -15.16 13.43
N ASN A 32 -22.70 -16.43 13.24
CA ASN A 32 -22.75 -17.38 14.34
C ASN A 32 -21.32 -17.77 14.76
N ARG A 33 -20.87 -17.20 15.89
CA ARG A 33 -19.58 -17.47 16.54
C ARG A 33 -19.35 -18.92 16.98
N TYR A 34 -20.38 -19.78 16.95
CA TYR A 34 -20.23 -21.23 17.20
C TYR A 34 -19.98 -22.04 15.93
N THR A 35 -20.06 -21.41 14.75
CA THR A 35 -19.64 -22.03 13.50
C THR A 35 -18.12 -22.22 13.50
N HIS A 36 -17.67 -23.38 13.03
CA HIS A 36 -16.24 -23.72 12.99
C HIS A 36 -15.43 -22.61 12.30
N TYR A 37 -14.25 -22.26 12.86
CA TYR A 37 -13.33 -21.22 12.37
C TYR A 37 -13.78 -19.75 12.54
N MET A 38 -14.99 -19.49 13.07
CA MET A 38 -15.43 -18.14 13.38
C MET A 38 -14.83 -17.65 14.70
N THR A 39 -14.14 -16.51 14.65
CA THR A 39 -13.49 -15.91 15.83
C THR A 39 -14.27 -14.74 16.42
N SER A 40 -15.27 -14.22 15.70
CA SER A 40 -16.08 -13.08 16.13
C SER A 40 -17.51 -13.15 15.57
N SER A 41 -18.34 -12.15 15.89
CA SER A 41 -19.65 -11.95 15.26
C SER A 41 -19.57 -11.36 13.84
N THR A 42 -18.36 -11.11 13.33
CA THR A 42 -18.08 -10.60 11.99
C THR A 42 -17.39 -11.68 11.18
N SER A 43 -17.80 -11.85 9.92
CA SER A 43 -17.18 -12.78 8.97
C SER A 43 -17.24 -12.20 7.57
N ILE A 44 -16.11 -12.30 6.88
CA ILE A 44 -15.95 -11.96 5.46
C ILE A 44 -15.31 -13.17 4.82
N ASP A 45 -16.15 -14.01 4.22
CA ASP A 45 -15.75 -15.30 3.69
C ASP A 45 -15.77 -15.28 2.16
N LEU A 46 -14.64 -15.60 1.55
CA LEU A 46 -14.50 -15.71 0.10
C LEU A 46 -14.33 -17.17 -0.31
N ASN A 47 -15.14 -17.61 -1.27
CA ASN A 47 -15.12 -18.95 -1.85
C ASN A 47 -14.80 -18.89 -3.35
N LEU A 48 -13.57 -19.27 -3.71
CA LEU A 48 -13.08 -19.19 -5.10
C LEU A 48 -13.75 -20.21 -6.03
N ALA A 49 -14.10 -21.40 -5.53
CA ALA A 49 -14.71 -22.45 -6.34
C ALA A 49 -16.16 -22.12 -6.69
N ARG A 50 -16.91 -21.61 -5.71
CA ARG A 50 -18.29 -21.14 -5.89
C ARG A 50 -18.36 -19.75 -6.52
N ARG A 51 -17.24 -19.00 -6.50
CA ARG A 51 -17.14 -17.60 -6.94
C ARG A 51 -18.10 -16.70 -6.18
N GLU A 52 -18.10 -16.85 -4.87
CA GLU A 52 -18.99 -16.16 -3.96
C GLU A 52 -18.22 -15.52 -2.81
N MET A 53 -18.69 -14.36 -2.35
CA MET A 53 -18.27 -13.76 -1.09
C MET A 53 -19.50 -13.53 -0.20
N VAL A 54 -19.37 -13.83 1.09
CA VAL A 54 -20.41 -13.60 2.09
C VAL A 54 -19.86 -12.64 3.15
N ILE A 55 -20.60 -11.57 3.42
CA ILE A 55 -20.26 -10.58 4.45
C ILE A 55 -21.34 -10.60 5.53
N LEU A 56 -20.93 -10.80 6.79
CA LEU A 56 -21.78 -10.84 7.98
C LEU A 56 -21.17 -9.99 9.10
N GLY A 57 -22.03 -9.35 9.89
CA GLY A 57 -21.63 -8.64 11.11
C GLY A 57 -20.87 -7.33 10.93
N THR A 58 -20.73 -6.83 9.69
CA THR A 58 -20.10 -5.55 9.37
C THR A 58 -20.85 -4.81 8.28
N GLN A 59 -21.11 -3.52 8.52
CA GLN A 59 -21.71 -2.61 7.54
C GLN A 59 -20.68 -1.73 6.83
N TYR A 60 -19.38 -1.96 7.10
CA TYR A 60 -18.30 -1.19 6.49
C TYR A 60 -18.25 -1.44 4.98
N ALA A 61 -18.40 -0.38 4.19
CA ALA A 61 -18.52 -0.49 2.75
C ALA A 61 -17.23 -0.97 2.06
N GLY A 62 -16.09 -0.81 2.74
CA GLY A 62 -14.76 -1.24 2.28
C GLY A 62 -14.61 -2.76 2.14
N GLU A 63 -15.37 -3.56 2.88
CA GLU A 63 -15.28 -5.03 2.80
C GLU A 63 -15.67 -5.55 1.40
N MET A 64 -16.71 -4.98 0.79
CA MET A 64 -17.11 -5.34 -0.57
C MET A 64 -16.03 -4.97 -1.60
N LYS A 65 -15.40 -3.81 -1.43
CA LYS A 65 -14.34 -3.32 -2.32
C LYS A 65 -13.11 -4.22 -2.21
N LYS A 66 -12.59 -4.38 -0.99
CA LYS A 66 -11.34 -5.12 -0.75
C LYS A 66 -11.49 -6.62 -0.95
N GLY A 67 -12.67 -7.18 -0.71
CA GLY A 67 -12.96 -8.56 -1.07
C GLY A 67 -12.86 -8.82 -2.58
N LEU A 68 -13.45 -7.95 -3.40
CA LEU A 68 -13.31 -8.04 -4.87
C LEU A 68 -11.84 -7.84 -5.29
N PHE A 69 -11.13 -6.92 -4.64
CA PHE A 69 -9.70 -6.71 -4.91
C PHE A 69 -8.85 -7.94 -4.58
N SER A 70 -9.14 -8.65 -3.48
CA SER A 70 -8.50 -9.93 -3.16
C SER A 70 -8.77 -11.00 -4.22
N VAL A 71 -10.00 -11.07 -4.76
CA VAL A 71 -10.31 -11.93 -5.92
C VAL A 71 -9.43 -11.56 -7.12
N MET A 72 -9.26 -10.27 -7.42
CA MET A 72 -8.39 -9.81 -8.52
C MET A 72 -6.92 -10.15 -8.28
N HIS A 73 -6.44 -10.04 -7.05
CA HIS A 73 -5.10 -10.49 -6.65
C HIS A 73 -4.89 -12.00 -6.82
N TYR A 74 -5.95 -12.81 -6.82
CA TYR A 74 -5.86 -14.23 -7.15
C TYR A 74 -5.96 -14.49 -8.66
N LEU A 75 -7.02 -13.99 -9.31
CA LEU A 75 -7.34 -14.32 -10.70
C LEU A 75 -6.37 -13.71 -11.72
N MET A 76 -5.92 -12.48 -11.49
CA MET A 76 -5.08 -11.78 -12.46
C MET A 76 -3.69 -12.40 -12.58
N PRO A 77 -2.96 -12.70 -11.48
CA PRO A 77 -1.67 -13.37 -11.58
C PRO A 77 -1.74 -14.76 -12.22
N MET A 78 -2.84 -15.48 -12.02
CA MET A 78 -3.09 -16.76 -12.69
C MET A 78 -3.20 -16.62 -14.22
N ARG A 79 -3.55 -15.42 -14.71
CA ARG A 79 -3.59 -15.03 -16.12
C ARG A 79 -2.35 -14.25 -16.59
N GLN A 80 -1.28 -14.23 -15.79
CA GLN A 80 -0.07 -13.41 -16.03
C GLN A 80 -0.33 -11.89 -16.11
N ILE A 81 -1.42 -11.42 -15.51
CA ILE A 81 -1.74 -10.01 -15.35
C ILE A 81 -1.39 -9.59 -13.92
N LEU A 82 -0.62 -8.54 -13.76
CA LEU A 82 -0.18 -8.09 -12.44
C LEU A 82 -1.25 -7.21 -11.79
N SER A 83 -1.88 -7.67 -10.71
CA SER A 83 -2.76 -6.85 -9.86
C SER A 83 -1.95 -6.06 -8.85
N LEU A 84 -2.28 -4.78 -8.63
CA LEU A 84 -1.50 -3.80 -7.90
C LEU A 84 -2.38 -2.96 -6.97
N HIS A 85 -1.90 -2.73 -5.75
CA HIS A 85 -2.48 -1.76 -4.82
C HIS A 85 -1.74 -0.42 -4.99
N SER A 86 -2.22 0.39 -5.91
CA SER A 86 -1.54 1.61 -6.36
C SER A 86 -2.52 2.71 -6.74
N GLY A 87 -2.10 3.96 -6.62
CA GLY A 87 -2.69 5.05 -7.41
C GLY A 87 -2.06 5.04 -8.79
N CYS A 88 -2.76 5.55 -9.80
CA CYS A 88 -2.25 5.64 -11.15
C CYS A 88 -2.73 6.90 -11.86
N ASN A 89 -1.80 7.60 -12.51
CA ASN A 89 -2.12 8.72 -13.37
C ASN A 89 -1.25 8.72 -14.64
N MET A 90 -1.66 9.53 -15.61
CA MET A 90 -1.05 9.63 -16.93
C MET A 90 -0.82 11.09 -17.29
N GLY A 91 0.39 11.44 -17.70
CA GLY A 91 0.67 12.77 -18.24
C GLY A 91 0.02 12.99 -19.61
N LYS A 92 0.04 14.23 -20.09
CA LYS A 92 -0.58 14.59 -21.37
C LYS A 92 0.07 13.89 -22.56
N ASP A 93 1.35 13.54 -22.43
CA ASP A 93 2.13 12.81 -23.45
C ASP A 93 2.03 11.29 -23.29
N GLY A 94 1.14 10.80 -22.42
CA GLY A 94 0.90 9.37 -22.21
C GLY A 94 1.91 8.69 -21.27
N ASP A 95 2.78 9.42 -20.58
CA ASP A 95 3.65 8.86 -19.57
C ASP A 95 2.84 8.43 -18.33
N VAL A 96 2.84 7.15 -18.00
CA VAL A 96 2.08 6.63 -16.85
C VAL A 96 2.97 6.47 -15.62
N ALA A 97 2.42 6.77 -14.45
CA ALA A 97 3.05 6.54 -13.16
C ALA A 97 2.14 5.74 -12.22
N LEU A 98 2.76 4.82 -11.48
CA LEU A 98 2.13 4.04 -10.40
C LEU A 98 2.63 4.55 -9.05
N PHE A 99 1.73 4.68 -8.08
CA PHE A 99 2.00 5.16 -6.72
C PHE A 99 1.60 4.08 -5.71
N PHE A 100 2.57 3.35 -5.18
CA PHE A 100 2.35 2.34 -4.14
C PHE A 100 2.40 3.00 -2.78
N GLY A 101 1.42 2.73 -1.93
CA GLY A 101 1.36 3.31 -0.60
C GLY A 101 0.19 2.77 0.19
N LEU A 102 0.41 2.58 1.50
CA LEU A 102 -0.64 2.10 2.39
C LEU A 102 -1.66 3.21 2.64
N SER A 103 -2.94 2.84 2.58
CA SER A 103 -4.07 3.74 2.78
C SER A 103 -4.51 3.83 4.24
N GLY A 104 -3.62 3.60 5.21
CA GLY A 104 -4.00 3.51 6.62
C GLY A 104 -4.43 2.14 7.13
N ILE A 105 -4.41 1.10 6.30
CA ILE A 105 -4.79 -0.26 6.73
C ILE A 105 -3.54 -0.97 7.22
N VAL A 106 -3.52 -1.33 8.51
CA VAL A 106 -2.47 -2.15 9.13
C VAL A 106 -3.14 -3.26 9.92
N LEU A 107 -2.65 -4.49 9.74
CA LEU A 107 -3.03 -5.61 10.59
C LEU A 107 -2.32 -5.40 11.94
N LEU A 108 -3.08 -5.10 13.00
CA LEU A 108 -2.51 -4.86 14.33
C LEU A 108 -2.36 -6.11 15.20
N ASP A 109 -2.95 -7.24 14.82
CA ASP A 109 -2.85 -8.46 15.61
C ASP A 109 -1.71 -9.36 15.11
N ASP A 110 -0.50 -9.09 15.60
CA ASP A 110 0.63 -10.04 15.58
C ASP A 110 0.94 -10.55 17.00
N HIS A 111 -0.05 -10.59 17.89
CA HIS A 111 0.04 -11.26 19.18
C HIS A 111 -0.25 -12.76 19.05
N SER A 112 0.62 -13.49 18.37
CA SER A 112 0.75 -14.95 18.57
C SER A 112 2.19 -15.44 18.37
N VAL A 113 3.13 -14.86 19.13
CA VAL A 113 4.39 -15.53 19.40
C VAL A 113 4.11 -16.70 20.36
N MET A 114 3.96 -17.90 19.81
CA MET A 114 4.07 -19.16 20.57
C MET A 114 5.46 -19.76 20.27
N GLU A 115 6.24 -20.03 21.31
CA GLU A 115 7.57 -20.63 21.22
C GLU A 115 7.54 -22.07 20.63
N PRO A 116 8.64 -22.53 20.00
CA PRO A 116 8.65 -23.74 19.21
C PRO A 116 8.94 -25.00 20.04
N GLU A 117 7.92 -25.81 20.35
CA GLU A 117 8.14 -27.22 20.72
C GLU A 117 7.93 -28.14 19.50
N THR A 118 9.07 -28.69 19.05
CA THR A 118 9.33 -29.89 18.24
C THR A 118 8.18 -30.49 17.41
N CYS A 119 8.32 -30.52 16.07
CA CYS A 119 7.61 -31.53 15.26
C CYS A 119 8.32 -31.95 13.96
N HIS A 120 8.07 -33.22 13.61
CA HIS A 120 8.66 -34.13 12.61
C HIS A 120 8.21 -33.83 11.14
N PRO A 121 8.71 -34.55 10.11
CA PRO A 121 8.86 -34.07 8.72
C PRO A 121 7.61 -34.23 7.83
N ASN A 122 6.60 -33.37 8.04
CA ASN A 122 5.51 -33.10 7.07
C ASN A 122 5.33 -31.59 6.81
N LEU A 123 6.46 -30.86 6.75
CA LEU A 123 6.58 -29.42 6.95
C LEU A 123 6.03 -28.51 5.81
N ILE A 124 5.53 -29.02 4.69
CA ILE A 124 5.00 -28.14 3.61
C ILE A 124 3.50 -27.85 3.78
N ARG A 125 2.79 -28.65 4.60
CA ARG A 125 1.33 -28.52 4.75
C ARG A 125 0.90 -27.59 5.89
N ASP A 126 1.73 -27.45 6.93
CA ASP A 126 1.41 -26.65 8.13
C ASP A 126 1.97 -25.21 8.09
N LEU A 127 3.00 -24.94 7.28
CA LEU A 127 3.60 -23.59 7.18
C LEU A 127 2.66 -22.57 6.53
N LEU A 128 1.71 -23.02 5.70
CA LEU A 128 0.68 -22.16 5.10
C LEU A 128 -0.49 -21.85 6.06
N GLN A 129 -0.57 -22.50 7.23
CA GLN A 129 -1.64 -22.29 8.22
C GLN A 129 -1.22 -21.41 9.41
N ARG A 130 0.05 -21.00 9.51
CA ARG A 130 0.57 -20.35 10.74
C ARG A 130 0.94 -18.88 10.59
N PHE A 131 0.80 -18.28 9.42
CA PHE A 131 1.02 -16.85 9.19
C PHE A 131 -0.08 -16.32 8.27
N LEU A 132 -0.80 -15.29 8.72
CA LEU A 132 -2.15 -14.87 8.31
C LEU A 132 -3.27 -15.81 8.78
N VAL A 133 -4.36 -15.22 9.29
CA VAL A 133 -5.63 -15.91 9.53
C VAL A 133 -6.28 -16.26 8.17
N ILE A 134 -5.64 -17.16 7.42
CA ILE A 134 -6.21 -17.83 6.25
C ILE A 134 -6.59 -19.23 6.72
N HIS A 135 -7.87 -19.47 6.97
CA HIS A 135 -8.36 -20.84 7.14
C HIS A 135 -8.57 -21.51 5.78
N VAL A 136 -7.49 -21.97 5.13
CA VAL A 136 -7.61 -22.89 3.99
C VAL A 136 -8.16 -24.22 4.50
N LEU A 137 -9.45 -24.47 4.28
CA LEU A 137 -10.10 -25.72 4.67
C LEU A 137 -9.88 -26.79 3.61
N PRO A 138 -9.37 -27.99 3.94
CA PRO A 138 -9.36 -29.10 3.02
C PRO A 138 -10.71 -29.82 3.13
N ILE A 139 -11.75 -29.24 2.53
CA ILE A 139 -12.98 -29.98 2.22
C ILE A 139 -13.15 -29.84 0.72
N HIS A 140 -12.75 -30.88 -0.04
CA HIS A 140 -12.98 -31.04 -1.49
C HIS A 140 -13.03 -29.74 -2.31
N ASP A 141 -11.88 -29.28 -2.80
CA ASP A 141 -11.78 -28.13 -3.74
C ASP A 141 -12.37 -26.79 -3.24
N VAL A 142 -12.51 -26.57 -1.92
CA VAL A 142 -13.03 -25.30 -1.36
C VAL A 142 -11.98 -24.55 -0.53
N CYS A 143 -11.45 -23.44 -1.06
CA CYS A 143 -10.71 -22.46 -0.24
C CYS A 143 -11.71 -21.49 0.42
N TYR A 144 -11.74 -21.48 1.75
CA TYR A 144 -12.33 -20.39 2.54
C TYR A 144 -11.22 -19.40 2.90
N LEU A 145 -11.48 -18.11 2.74
CA LEU A 145 -10.61 -17.06 3.26
C LEU A 145 -11.44 -16.23 4.22
N CYS A 146 -11.05 -16.23 5.50
CA CYS A 146 -11.56 -15.25 6.46
C CYS A 146 -10.70 -13.99 6.29
N VAL A 147 -11.27 -12.91 5.75
CA VAL A 147 -10.53 -11.65 5.65
C VAL A 147 -10.39 -11.09 7.08
N PRO A 148 -9.17 -10.82 7.57
CA PRO A 148 -8.99 -10.24 8.89
C PRO A 148 -9.73 -8.89 8.99
N ARG A 149 -10.22 -8.57 10.18
CA ARG A 149 -10.86 -7.28 10.46
C ARG A 149 -9.94 -6.16 10.02
N LEU A 150 -10.43 -5.29 9.14
CA LEU A 150 -9.68 -4.13 8.66
C LEU A 150 -9.73 -3.03 9.73
N ASP A 151 -8.80 -3.06 10.68
CA ASP A 151 -8.57 -1.92 11.56
C ASP A 151 -7.79 -0.84 10.79
N MET A 152 -8.38 0.34 10.74
CA MET A 152 -7.98 1.40 9.81
C MET A 152 -7.54 2.64 10.57
N PHE A 153 -6.25 2.95 10.44
CA PHE A 153 -5.57 4.04 11.14
C PHE A 153 -5.12 5.14 10.18
N ASP A 154 -4.83 6.33 10.71
CA ASP A 154 -4.35 7.43 9.90
C ASP A 154 -2.88 7.27 9.50
N LEU A 155 -2.64 6.57 8.38
CA LEU A 155 -1.32 6.47 7.75
C LEU A 155 -1.33 6.98 6.34
N GLY A 156 -1.99 8.12 6.06
CA GLY A 156 -2.03 8.69 4.72
C GLY A 156 -0.63 8.88 4.13
N THR A 157 -0.15 7.87 3.38
CA THR A 157 1.13 7.87 2.65
C THR A 157 1.08 8.79 1.42
N GLY A 158 -0.06 9.43 1.17
CA GLY A 158 -0.24 10.40 0.09
C GLY A 158 -0.63 9.79 -1.25
N LYS A 159 -0.93 8.49 -1.35
CA LYS A 159 -1.29 7.82 -2.62
C LYS A 159 -2.39 8.54 -3.40
N THR A 160 -3.57 8.73 -2.80
CA THR A 160 -4.72 9.43 -3.44
C THR A 160 -4.39 10.89 -3.75
N THR A 161 -3.74 11.58 -2.81
CA THR A 161 -3.38 13.01 -2.94
C THR A 161 -2.33 13.25 -4.05
N LEU A 162 -1.40 12.32 -4.26
CA LEU A 162 -0.34 12.42 -5.27
C LEU A 162 -0.75 11.86 -6.62
N SER A 163 -1.65 10.87 -6.67
CA SER A 163 -2.23 10.39 -7.94
C SER A 163 -3.21 11.41 -8.54
N THR A 164 -3.92 12.15 -7.68
CA THR A 164 -4.85 13.23 -8.07
C THR A 164 -4.08 14.54 -8.27
N ASP A 165 -3.35 14.61 -9.38
CA ASP A 165 -2.61 15.80 -9.81
C ASP A 165 -3.38 16.52 -10.92
N HIS A 166 -3.72 17.79 -10.73
CA HIS A 166 -4.41 18.64 -11.70
C HIS A 166 -3.73 18.69 -13.09
N ASN A 167 -2.42 18.44 -13.19
CA ASN A 167 -1.69 18.45 -14.47
C ASN A 167 -1.71 17.11 -15.21
N ARG A 168 -2.23 16.05 -14.58
CA ARG A 168 -2.20 14.68 -15.10
C ARG A 168 -3.61 14.09 -15.08
N TYR A 169 -3.86 13.13 -15.96
CA TYR A 169 -5.12 12.42 -16.00
C TYR A 169 -5.15 11.29 -14.98
N LEU A 170 -6.11 11.28 -14.06
CA LEU A 170 -6.27 10.21 -13.08
C LEU A 170 -6.80 8.94 -13.76
N ILE A 171 -6.08 7.82 -13.65
CA ILE A 171 -6.58 6.51 -14.10
C ILE A 171 -7.37 5.83 -12.97
N GLY A 172 -6.88 5.91 -11.74
CA GLY A 172 -7.58 5.47 -10.53
C GLY A 172 -6.74 5.71 -9.29
N ASP A 173 -7.34 5.68 -8.10
CA ASP A 173 -6.68 6.06 -6.85
C ASP A 173 -6.10 4.89 -6.06
N ASP A 174 -6.53 3.65 -6.31
CA ASP A 174 -6.25 2.56 -5.38
C ASP A 174 -5.94 1.17 -5.97
N GLU A 175 -6.62 0.73 -7.04
CA GLU A 175 -6.56 -0.67 -7.51
C GLU A 175 -6.38 -0.77 -9.03
N HIS A 176 -5.26 -1.34 -9.49
CA HIS A 176 -4.93 -1.43 -10.93
C HIS A 176 -4.46 -2.82 -11.35
N CYS A 177 -4.56 -3.08 -12.65
CA CYS A 177 -3.92 -4.21 -13.31
C CYS A 177 -2.89 -3.71 -14.32
N TRP A 178 -1.74 -4.38 -14.42
CA TRP A 178 -0.76 -4.20 -15.48
C TRP A 178 -0.70 -5.45 -16.36
N SER A 179 -1.33 -5.35 -17.53
CA SER A 179 -1.40 -6.39 -18.56
C SER A 179 -0.28 -6.25 -19.61
N ASP A 180 -0.35 -7.00 -20.70
CA ASP A 180 0.55 -6.79 -21.85
C ASP A 180 0.18 -5.57 -22.71
N ASN A 181 -0.99 -4.96 -22.51
CA ASN A 181 -1.44 -3.80 -23.28
C ASN A 181 -1.30 -2.47 -22.53
N GLY A 182 -0.88 -2.51 -21.26
CA GLY A 182 -0.80 -1.32 -20.41
C GLY A 182 -1.45 -1.55 -19.05
N VAL A 183 -1.90 -0.45 -18.45
CA VAL A 183 -2.54 -0.41 -17.14
C VAL A 183 -4.02 -0.10 -17.26
N SER A 184 -4.83 -0.74 -16.43
CA SER A 184 -6.26 -0.49 -16.30
C SER A 184 -6.65 -0.35 -14.83
N ASN A 185 -7.59 0.54 -14.54
CA ASN A 185 -8.26 0.58 -13.25
C ASN A 185 -9.16 -0.65 -13.08
N ILE A 186 -9.24 -1.18 -11.85
CA ILE A 186 -10.21 -2.23 -11.47
C ILE A 186 -11.56 -1.58 -11.12
N GLU A 187 -11.51 -0.34 -10.63
CA GLU A 187 -12.66 0.40 -10.11
C GLU A 187 -13.31 1.32 -11.15
N GLY A 188 -14.56 1.72 -10.88
CA GLY A 188 -15.30 2.76 -11.60
C GLY A 188 -15.48 4.06 -10.81
N GLY A 189 -14.79 4.18 -9.68
CA GLY A 189 -14.86 5.34 -8.79
C GLY A 189 -13.72 5.36 -7.79
N CYS A 190 -13.81 6.29 -6.84
CA CYS A 190 -12.84 6.43 -5.76
C CYS A 190 -13.53 6.22 -4.41
N TYR A 191 -12.74 5.82 -3.42
CA TYR A 191 -13.19 5.66 -2.04
C TYR A 191 -12.25 6.44 -1.11
N ALA A 192 -12.30 7.77 -1.25
CA ALA A 192 -11.36 8.69 -0.62
C ALA A 192 -11.58 8.80 0.89
N LYS A 193 -10.50 9.10 1.61
CA LYS A 193 -10.56 9.49 3.03
C LYS A 193 -11.01 10.95 3.12
N CYS A 194 -11.83 11.26 4.12
CA CYS A 194 -12.44 12.58 4.28
C CYS A 194 -11.99 13.32 5.54
N ILE A 195 -11.19 12.70 6.41
CA ILE A 195 -10.73 13.36 7.62
C ILE A 195 -9.86 14.56 7.28
N ASP A 196 -10.13 15.70 7.93
CA ASP A 196 -9.47 16.98 7.70
C ASP A 196 -9.50 17.47 6.24
N LEU A 197 -10.44 16.96 5.43
CA LEU A 197 -10.62 17.36 4.04
C LEU A 197 -10.99 18.84 3.98
N SER A 198 -10.24 19.60 3.17
CA SER A 198 -10.51 21.00 2.91
C SER A 198 -10.37 21.30 1.42
N ARG A 199 -11.15 22.27 0.94
CA ARG A 199 -11.15 22.66 -0.47
C ARG A 199 -9.80 23.20 -0.93
N GLU A 200 -9.06 23.85 -0.03
CA GLU A 200 -7.75 24.45 -0.31
C GLU A 200 -6.67 23.38 -0.52
N LYS A 201 -6.72 22.30 0.26
CA LYS A 201 -5.72 21.23 0.21
C LYS A 201 -6.00 20.24 -0.92
N GLU A 202 -7.27 19.85 -1.09
CA GLU A 202 -7.69 18.77 -2.00
C GLU A 202 -8.96 19.18 -2.78
N PRO A 203 -8.87 20.19 -3.67
CA PRO A 203 -10.04 20.75 -4.35
C PRO A 203 -10.79 19.74 -5.24
N ASP A 204 -10.09 18.82 -5.88
CA ASP A 204 -10.71 17.84 -6.78
C ASP A 204 -11.56 16.82 -6.01
N ILE A 205 -11.04 16.32 -4.89
CA ILE A 205 -11.78 15.42 -3.99
C ILE A 205 -12.96 16.17 -3.37
N TRP A 206 -12.74 17.39 -2.89
CA TRP A 206 -13.80 18.24 -2.33
C TRP A 206 -14.94 18.45 -3.33
N ASN A 207 -14.62 18.85 -4.57
CA ASN A 207 -15.62 19.11 -5.61
C ASN A 207 -16.30 17.83 -6.13
N ALA A 208 -15.68 16.66 -5.93
CA ALA A 208 -16.29 15.38 -6.22
C ALA A 208 -17.35 14.97 -5.18
N ILE A 209 -17.38 15.58 -3.99
CA ILE A 209 -18.45 15.35 -3.01
C ILE A 209 -19.67 16.20 -3.38
N LYS A 210 -20.60 15.58 -4.12
CA LYS A 210 -21.86 16.19 -4.59
C LYS A 210 -22.95 15.12 -4.70
N PHE A 211 -24.13 15.48 -5.20
CA PHE A 211 -25.23 14.51 -5.37
C PHE A 211 -24.75 13.23 -6.08
N GLY A 212 -25.07 12.07 -5.51
CA GLY A 212 -24.57 10.76 -5.97
C GLY A 212 -23.35 10.22 -5.21
N THR A 213 -22.66 11.06 -4.45
CA THR A 213 -21.59 10.65 -3.53
C THR A 213 -22.19 10.08 -2.24
N VAL A 214 -21.59 9.01 -1.72
CA VAL A 214 -21.91 8.46 -0.40
C VAL A 214 -20.79 8.81 0.56
N VAL A 215 -21.09 9.62 1.58
CA VAL A 215 -20.18 9.85 2.72
C VAL A 215 -20.48 8.84 3.83
N GLU A 216 -19.43 8.31 4.44
CA GLU A 216 -19.52 7.23 5.44
C GLU A 216 -18.82 7.66 6.72
N ASN A 217 -19.55 7.53 7.84
CA ASN A 217 -19.12 7.86 9.19
C ASN A 217 -18.66 9.32 9.41
N VAL A 218 -19.10 10.24 8.54
CA VAL A 218 -18.90 11.68 8.76
C VAL A 218 -19.94 12.24 9.72
N VAL A 219 -19.56 13.27 10.48
CA VAL A 219 -20.49 14.08 11.29
C VAL A 219 -20.90 15.31 10.47
N PHE A 220 -22.14 15.76 10.63
CA PHE A 220 -22.66 16.94 9.94
C PHE A 220 -23.63 17.69 10.86
N ASP A 221 -23.75 19.00 10.66
CA ASP A 221 -24.71 19.81 11.41
C ASP A 221 -26.15 19.50 10.95
N GLU A 222 -27.04 19.19 11.89
CA GLU A 222 -28.40 18.76 11.57
C GLU A 222 -29.28 19.84 10.91
N HIS A 223 -28.93 21.12 11.08
CA HIS A 223 -29.68 22.26 10.55
C HIS A 223 -29.14 22.70 9.19
N THR A 224 -27.83 22.94 9.06
CA THR A 224 -27.18 23.38 7.83
C THR A 224 -26.92 22.24 6.85
N ARG A 225 -26.82 21.00 7.36
CA ARG A 225 -26.41 19.79 6.63
C ARG A 225 -24.97 19.86 6.09
N GLU A 226 -24.17 20.80 6.60
CA GLU A 226 -22.75 20.89 6.28
C GLU A 226 -21.96 19.83 7.04
N VAL A 227 -21.04 19.15 6.34
CA VAL A 227 -20.21 18.09 6.90
C VAL A 227 -19.03 18.69 7.65
N GLU A 228 -18.79 18.22 8.87
CA GLU A 228 -17.64 18.61 9.69
C GLU A 228 -16.49 17.61 9.49
N TYR A 229 -15.69 17.82 8.46
CA TYR A 229 -14.60 16.89 8.09
C TYR A 229 -13.49 16.75 9.12
N SER A 230 -13.38 17.66 10.09
CA SER A 230 -12.42 17.56 11.21
C SER A 230 -12.93 16.73 12.39
N ASP A 231 -14.22 16.38 12.42
CA ASP A 231 -14.80 15.60 13.51
C ASP A 231 -14.39 14.13 13.42
N LYS A 232 -13.83 13.62 14.53
CA LYS A 232 -13.30 12.27 14.71
C LYS A 232 -14.10 11.42 15.71
N SER A 233 -15.21 11.94 16.23
CA SER A 233 -15.99 11.34 17.32
C SER A 233 -16.56 9.96 16.95
N VAL A 234 -16.84 9.73 15.67
CA VAL A 234 -17.24 8.40 15.16
C VAL A 234 -16.00 7.57 14.82
N THR A 235 -15.10 8.12 14.01
CA THR A 235 -13.87 7.47 13.57
C THR A 235 -12.94 8.46 12.86
N GLU A 236 -11.63 8.21 12.86
CA GLU A 236 -10.69 8.91 11.98
C GLU A 236 -10.74 8.40 10.53
N ASN A 237 -11.41 7.27 10.27
CA ASN A 237 -11.57 6.67 8.95
C ASN A 237 -12.88 7.10 8.26
N THR A 238 -13.15 8.40 8.24
CA THR A 238 -14.29 8.94 7.47
C THR A 238 -14.00 8.81 5.96
N ARG A 239 -15.03 8.51 5.18
CA ARG A 239 -14.87 8.18 3.74
C ARG A 239 -15.90 8.87 2.85
N ALA A 240 -15.55 9.03 1.58
CA ALA A 240 -16.47 9.38 0.50
C ALA A 240 -16.28 8.45 -0.69
N ALA A 241 -17.36 7.82 -1.14
CA ALA A 241 -17.42 7.01 -2.35
C ALA A 241 -18.12 7.78 -3.47
N TYR A 242 -17.41 8.04 -4.56
CA TYR A 242 -17.93 8.78 -5.71
C TYR A 242 -17.46 8.18 -7.05
N PRO A 243 -18.28 8.25 -8.10
CA PRO A 243 -17.90 7.81 -9.44
C PRO A 243 -16.68 8.57 -9.98
N ILE A 244 -15.86 7.91 -10.80
CA ILE A 244 -14.59 8.46 -11.29
C ILE A 244 -14.82 9.72 -12.14
N GLU A 245 -15.98 9.82 -12.79
CA GLU A 245 -16.40 10.95 -13.63
C GLU A 245 -16.62 12.25 -12.81
N TYR A 246 -16.61 12.16 -11.48
CA TYR A 246 -16.70 13.35 -10.63
C TYR A 246 -15.35 14.05 -10.48
N ILE A 247 -14.25 13.38 -10.81
CA ILE A 247 -12.91 13.96 -10.89
C ILE A 247 -12.75 14.59 -12.30
N PRO A 248 -12.56 15.92 -12.42
CA PRO A 248 -12.58 16.61 -13.72
C PRO A 248 -11.51 16.14 -14.72
N ASN A 249 -10.33 15.75 -14.21
CA ASN A 249 -9.20 15.24 -14.97
C ASN A 249 -9.13 13.71 -14.99
N ALA A 250 -10.22 12.99 -14.70
CA ALA A 250 -10.24 11.54 -14.87
C ALA A 250 -9.98 11.12 -16.32
N LYS A 251 -9.14 10.11 -16.52
CA LYS A 251 -8.93 9.47 -17.81
C LYS A 251 -10.08 8.51 -18.07
N ILE A 252 -10.91 8.80 -19.08
CA ILE A 252 -11.99 7.91 -19.52
C ILE A 252 -11.68 7.42 -20.95
N PRO A 253 -11.76 6.11 -21.26
CA PRO A 253 -11.78 5.00 -20.31
C PRO A 253 -10.53 4.98 -19.42
N CYS A 254 -10.65 4.43 -18.20
CA CYS A 254 -9.63 4.36 -17.15
C CYS A 254 -8.51 3.36 -17.46
N VAL A 255 -7.89 3.54 -18.63
CA VAL A 255 -6.78 2.74 -19.16
C VAL A 255 -5.68 3.66 -19.67
N GLY A 256 -4.44 3.20 -19.54
CA GLY A 256 -3.25 3.90 -20.01
C GLY A 256 -2.20 2.94 -20.55
N PRO A 257 -1.19 3.45 -21.28
CA PRO A 257 -0.06 2.65 -21.76
C PRO A 257 0.82 2.18 -20.58
N HIS A 258 1.94 1.53 -20.88
CA HIS A 258 2.83 1.01 -19.85
C HIS A 258 3.40 2.11 -18.92
N PRO A 259 3.44 1.89 -17.59
CA PRO A 259 4.10 2.78 -16.64
C PRO A 259 5.56 3.03 -17.01
N LYS A 260 5.97 4.30 -16.97
CA LYS A 260 7.38 4.72 -17.01
C LYS A 260 7.97 4.85 -15.60
N ASN A 261 7.13 5.14 -14.62
CA ASN A 261 7.55 5.36 -13.24
C ASN A 261 6.76 4.47 -12.27
N VAL A 262 7.48 3.80 -11.38
CA VAL A 262 6.97 3.02 -10.25
C VAL A 262 7.44 3.71 -8.97
N ILE A 263 6.53 4.35 -8.25
CA ILE A 263 6.84 5.19 -7.08
C ILE A 263 6.35 4.47 -5.84
N LEU A 264 7.26 4.18 -4.92
CA LEU A 264 6.99 3.56 -3.62
C LEU A 264 6.95 4.67 -2.56
N LEU A 265 5.79 4.90 -1.97
CA LEU A 265 5.56 5.91 -0.94
C LEU A 265 5.76 5.29 0.44
N ALA A 266 6.66 5.88 1.22
CA ALA A 266 6.91 5.49 2.60
C ALA A 266 6.64 6.67 3.53
N CYS A 267 5.79 6.48 4.54
CA CYS A 267 5.64 7.45 5.61
C CYS A 267 6.64 7.12 6.72
N ASP A 268 7.89 7.58 6.59
CA ASP A 268 8.93 7.29 7.57
C ASP A 268 8.83 8.24 8.79
N ALA A 269 8.33 7.72 9.91
CA ALA A 269 8.27 8.46 11.18
C ALA A 269 9.59 8.40 11.98
N PHE A 270 10.56 7.59 11.55
CA PHE A 270 11.92 7.60 12.12
C PHE A 270 12.75 8.76 11.56
N GLY A 271 12.38 9.32 10.41
CA GLY A 271 12.99 10.53 9.85
C GLY A 271 14.38 10.31 9.24
N VAL A 272 14.65 9.11 8.74
CA VAL A 272 15.97 8.69 8.25
C VAL A 272 15.99 8.43 6.74
N LEU A 273 14.84 8.15 6.12
CA LEU A 273 14.74 7.99 4.68
C LEU A 273 14.79 9.35 3.96
N PRO A 274 15.54 9.45 2.84
CA PRO A 274 15.58 10.66 2.03
C PRO A 274 14.23 10.99 1.41
N PRO A 275 13.95 12.27 1.11
CA PRO A 275 12.71 12.68 0.44
C PRO A 275 12.45 11.92 -0.86
N VAL A 276 13.51 11.59 -1.61
CA VAL A 276 13.42 10.76 -2.82
C VAL A 276 14.69 9.96 -3.05
N SER A 277 14.55 8.76 -3.59
CA SER A 277 15.66 7.95 -4.09
C SER A 277 15.32 7.29 -5.41
N LYS A 278 16.28 7.25 -6.32
CA LYS A 278 16.23 6.38 -7.50
C LYS A 278 16.62 4.97 -7.06
N LEU A 279 15.82 3.98 -7.44
CA LEU A 279 16.05 2.60 -7.06
C LEU A 279 16.57 1.79 -8.24
N SER A 280 17.55 0.92 -7.96
CA SER A 280 17.82 -0.20 -8.86
C SER A 280 16.61 -1.15 -8.91
N LEU A 281 16.55 -2.03 -9.91
CA LEU A 281 15.47 -3.03 -10.02
C LEU A 281 15.41 -3.91 -8.75
N ALA A 282 16.57 -4.32 -8.24
CA ALA A 282 16.67 -5.15 -7.04
C ALA A 282 16.21 -4.41 -5.78
N GLN A 283 16.62 -3.14 -5.59
CA GLN A 283 16.12 -2.31 -4.49
C GLN A 283 14.61 -2.05 -4.62
N THR A 284 14.09 -1.85 -5.83
CA THR A 284 12.65 -1.69 -6.06
C THR A 284 11.90 -2.92 -5.56
N MET A 285 12.38 -4.12 -5.87
CA MET A 285 11.75 -5.35 -5.41
C MET A 285 11.90 -5.56 -3.90
N TYR A 286 13.06 -5.25 -3.33
CA TYR A 286 13.29 -5.30 -1.88
C TYR A 286 12.31 -4.40 -1.13
N HIS A 287 12.17 -3.14 -1.54
CA HIS A 287 11.24 -2.19 -0.91
C HIS A 287 9.78 -2.52 -1.22
N PHE A 288 9.47 -3.07 -2.39
CA PHE A 288 8.12 -3.51 -2.75
C PHE A 288 7.66 -4.71 -1.91
N ILE A 289 8.50 -5.73 -1.75
CA ILE A 289 8.23 -6.88 -0.87
C ILE A 289 8.18 -6.42 0.58
N SER A 290 9.05 -5.50 1.01
CA SER A 290 9.02 -5.00 2.38
C SER A 290 7.75 -4.20 2.68
N GLY A 291 7.33 -3.33 1.75
CA GLY A 291 6.14 -2.49 1.88
C GLY A 291 6.13 -1.65 3.16
N TYR A 292 7.24 -0.95 3.41
CA TYR A 292 7.48 -0.21 4.63
C TYR A 292 6.67 1.08 4.74
N THR A 293 6.11 1.32 5.93
CA THR A 293 5.59 2.60 6.43
C THR A 293 5.82 2.66 7.94
N ALA A 294 5.53 3.79 8.60
CA ALA A 294 5.51 3.86 10.05
C ALA A 294 4.15 4.34 10.58
N LEU A 295 3.73 3.73 11.69
CA LEU A 295 2.65 4.20 12.57
C LEU A 295 3.15 5.38 13.40
N MET A 296 2.34 6.43 13.49
CA MET A 296 2.64 7.59 14.31
C MET A 296 2.19 7.37 15.76
N ALA A 297 2.88 7.99 16.72
CA ALA A 297 2.43 7.96 18.10
C ALA A 297 1.06 8.64 18.23
N GLY A 298 0.11 7.98 18.89
CA GLY A 298 -1.25 8.48 19.11
C GLY A 298 -2.26 8.21 17.98
N THR A 299 -1.88 7.59 16.86
CA THR A 299 -2.84 7.17 15.82
C THR A 299 -3.50 5.82 16.09
N VAL A 300 -2.99 5.07 17.08
CA VAL A 300 -3.52 3.77 17.52
C VAL A 300 -3.51 3.75 19.04
N ASP A 301 -4.58 3.23 19.66
CA ASP A 301 -4.60 2.99 21.10
C ASP A 301 -3.40 2.11 21.52
N GLY A 302 -2.55 2.65 22.40
CA GLY A 302 -1.36 1.96 22.93
C GLY A 302 -0.03 2.31 22.26
N VAL A 303 -0.03 2.97 21.09
CA VAL A 303 1.22 3.36 20.40
C VAL A 303 1.71 4.72 20.91
N LYS A 304 2.71 4.69 21.80
CA LYS A 304 3.32 5.89 22.40
C LYS A 304 4.54 6.43 21.65
N GLU A 305 5.14 5.60 20.80
CA GLU A 305 6.31 5.94 19.98
C GLU A 305 6.10 5.45 18.54
N PRO A 306 6.81 6.02 17.55
CA PRO A 306 6.74 5.55 16.16
C PRO A 306 7.08 4.08 16.03
N GLN A 307 6.21 3.33 15.35
CA GLN A 307 6.41 1.90 15.11
C GLN A 307 6.54 1.64 13.61
N ALA A 308 7.59 0.91 13.21
CA ALA A 308 7.72 0.45 11.84
C ALA A 308 6.64 -0.58 11.52
N THR A 309 6.06 -0.47 10.34
CA THR A 309 5.06 -1.40 9.81
C THR A 309 5.48 -1.85 8.43
N PHE A 310 5.40 -3.15 8.19
CA PHE A 310 5.72 -3.76 6.92
C PHE A 310 4.47 -4.46 6.39
N SER A 311 4.00 -4.04 5.22
CA SER A 311 2.86 -4.65 4.56
C SER A 311 3.27 -5.03 3.16
N ALA A 312 3.63 -6.30 2.99
CA ALA A 312 4.17 -6.81 1.75
C ALA A 312 3.37 -6.39 0.51
N CYS A 313 4.09 -5.99 -0.55
CA CYS A 313 3.52 -5.44 -1.78
C CYS A 313 2.66 -4.17 -1.57
N PHE A 314 2.86 -3.47 -0.45
CA PHE A 314 2.02 -2.37 0.04
C PHE A 314 0.54 -2.76 0.20
N GLY A 315 0.22 -4.05 0.38
CA GLY A 315 -1.15 -4.56 0.36
C GLY A 315 -1.29 -5.97 0.96
N ALA A 316 -0.54 -6.30 2.01
CA ALA A 316 -0.50 -7.64 2.60
C ALA A 316 -1.88 -8.20 2.95
N ALA A 317 -2.82 -7.33 3.35
CA ALA A 317 -4.19 -7.72 3.70
C ALA A 317 -5.03 -8.23 2.51
N PHE A 318 -4.59 -8.00 1.27
CA PHE A 318 -5.39 -8.29 0.05
C PHE A 318 -4.71 -9.29 -0.89
N ILE A 319 -3.42 -9.53 -0.73
CA ILE A 319 -2.70 -10.46 -1.61
C ILE A 319 -3.06 -11.91 -1.29
N MET A 320 -3.35 -12.68 -2.33
CA MET A 320 -3.77 -14.09 -2.23
C MET A 320 -2.68 -15.10 -2.58
N LEU A 321 -1.50 -14.62 -2.95
CA LEU A 321 -0.34 -15.41 -3.36
C LEU A 321 0.87 -14.90 -2.57
N HIS A 322 1.95 -15.67 -2.58
CA HIS A 322 3.17 -15.25 -1.91
C HIS A 322 3.70 -13.91 -2.50
N PRO A 323 4.12 -12.93 -1.68
CA PRO A 323 4.56 -11.60 -2.14
C PRO A 323 5.57 -11.60 -3.28
N THR A 324 6.51 -12.56 -3.25
CA THR A 324 7.54 -12.74 -4.26
C THR A 324 6.98 -13.02 -5.66
N LYS A 325 5.78 -13.59 -5.79
CA LYS A 325 5.10 -13.80 -7.08
C LYS A 325 4.76 -12.45 -7.71
N TYR A 326 4.20 -11.51 -6.95
CA TYR A 326 3.90 -10.16 -7.42
C TYR A 326 5.16 -9.37 -7.72
N ALA A 327 6.19 -9.49 -6.87
CA ALA A 327 7.49 -8.87 -7.11
C ALA A 327 8.15 -9.36 -8.41
N ALA A 328 8.14 -10.67 -8.66
CA ALA A 328 8.67 -11.23 -9.91
C ALA A 328 7.96 -10.68 -11.16
N MET A 329 6.62 -10.63 -11.11
CA MET A 329 5.82 -10.06 -12.19
C MET A 329 6.08 -8.56 -12.39
N LEU A 330 6.22 -7.80 -11.29
CA LEU A 330 6.56 -6.38 -11.35
C LEU A 330 7.95 -6.18 -11.97
N ALA A 331 8.95 -6.95 -11.54
CA ALA A 331 10.31 -6.89 -12.08
C ALA A 331 10.34 -7.19 -13.59
N GLU A 332 9.62 -8.21 -14.03
CA GLU A 332 9.50 -8.57 -15.45
C GLU A 332 8.89 -7.42 -16.26
N LYS A 333 7.76 -6.87 -15.80
CA LYS A 333 7.06 -5.77 -16.46
C LYS A 333 7.93 -4.50 -16.50
N MET A 334 8.57 -4.13 -15.39
CA MET A 334 9.47 -2.98 -15.34
C MET A 334 10.64 -3.14 -16.31
N LYS A 335 11.27 -4.32 -16.34
CA LYS A 335 12.40 -4.60 -17.24
C LYS A 335 11.97 -4.59 -18.71
N LYS A 336 10.82 -5.20 -19.04
CA LYS A 336 10.28 -5.26 -20.40
C LYS A 336 9.94 -3.87 -20.96
N HIS A 337 9.44 -2.97 -20.10
CA HIS A 337 8.94 -1.67 -20.52
C HIS A 337 9.85 -0.49 -20.15
N GLY A 338 11.00 -0.75 -19.53
CA GLY A 338 11.97 0.29 -19.15
C GLY A 338 11.48 1.22 -18.03
N ALA A 339 10.62 0.72 -17.13
CA ALA A 339 10.10 1.53 -16.03
C ALA A 339 11.15 1.75 -14.93
N THR A 340 11.20 2.94 -14.36
CA THR A 340 12.12 3.32 -13.28
C THR A 340 11.43 3.25 -11.92
N GLY A 341 12.12 2.67 -10.93
CA GLY A 341 11.66 2.61 -9.55
C GLY A 341 12.13 3.80 -8.72
N TRP A 342 11.26 4.32 -7.86
CA TRP A 342 11.51 5.44 -6.97
C TRP A 342 11.02 5.12 -5.56
N LEU A 343 11.76 5.54 -4.53
CA LEU A 343 11.28 5.58 -3.15
C LEU A 343 11.08 7.04 -2.77
N VAL A 344 9.90 7.39 -2.26
CA VAL A 344 9.57 8.77 -1.86
C VAL A 344 9.11 8.76 -0.41
N ASN A 345 9.82 9.50 0.44
CA ASN A 345 9.43 9.68 1.83
C ASN A 345 8.38 10.79 1.94
N THR A 346 7.19 10.43 2.42
CA THR A 346 6.06 11.34 2.70
C THR A 346 5.83 11.55 4.20
N GLY A 347 6.75 11.03 5.02
CA GLY A 347 6.78 11.10 6.47
C GLY A 347 7.64 12.27 6.97
N TRP A 348 8.56 11.98 7.90
CA TRP A 348 9.33 12.96 8.65
C TRP A 348 10.75 13.14 8.12
N SER A 349 11.33 14.30 8.43
CA SER A 349 12.74 14.66 8.22
C SER A 349 13.18 15.60 9.35
N GLY A 350 14.49 15.72 9.57
CA GLY A 350 15.07 16.57 10.63
C GLY A 350 14.98 16.01 12.05
N GLY A 351 14.57 14.74 12.21
CA GLY A 351 14.36 14.09 13.50
C GLY A 351 13.26 13.03 13.41
N ARG A 352 13.10 12.24 14.48
CA ARG A 352 11.96 11.33 14.63
C ARG A 352 10.66 12.13 14.78
N TYR A 353 9.51 11.48 14.64
CA TYR A 353 8.24 12.07 15.07
C TYR A 353 8.33 12.63 16.48
N GLY A 354 7.89 13.88 16.67
CA GLY A 354 8.00 14.63 17.94
C GLY A 354 9.21 15.57 17.99
N GLU A 355 10.27 15.30 17.23
CA GLU A 355 11.47 16.15 17.15
C GLU A 355 11.61 16.81 15.78
N GLY A 356 11.45 16.02 14.71
CA GLY A 356 11.48 16.47 13.33
C GLY A 356 10.14 17.02 12.85
N SER A 357 10.08 17.32 11.56
CA SER A 357 8.85 17.80 10.91
C SER A 357 8.48 16.93 9.72
N ARG A 358 7.17 16.84 9.45
CA ARG A 358 6.68 16.15 8.25
C ARG A 358 7.18 16.89 7.00
N ILE A 359 7.67 16.15 6.02
CA ILE A 359 8.10 16.70 4.73
C ILE A 359 6.92 17.46 4.12
N LYS A 360 7.17 18.73 3.77
CA LYS A 360 6.12 19.59 3.24
C LYS A 360 5.58 19.01 1.92
N LEU A 361 4.27 18.90 1.80
CA LEU A 361 3.60 18.39 0.59
C LEU A 361 4.04 19.14 -0.68
N ALA A 362 4.31 20.44 -0.58
CA ALA A 362 4.84 21.24 -1.69
C ALA A 362 6.18 20.71 -2.22
N TYR A 363 7.08 20.26 -1.34
CA TYR A 363 8.35 19.65 -1.74
C TYR A 363 8.14 18.27 -2.34
N THR A 364 7.26 17.45 -1.76
CA THR A 364 6.88 16.14 -2.33
C THR A 364 6.30 16.32 -3.74
N ARG A 365 5.42 17.30 -3.98
CA ARG A 365 4.89 17.57 -5.32
C ARG A 365 6.00 17.96 -6.31
N LYS A 366 6.93 18.84 -5.91
CA LYS A 366 8.10 19.18 -6.75
C LYS A 366 8.99 17.98 -7.07
N ILE A 367 9.16 17.06 -6.13
CA ILE A 367 9.85 15.78 -6.36
C ILE A 367 9.11 14.95 -7.40
N ILE A 368 7.78 14.80 -7.28
CA ILE A 368 6.96 14.06 -8.24
C ILE A 368 7.01 14.70 -9.62
N ASP A 369 6.96 16.03 -9.72
CA ASP A 369 7.13 16.78 -10.97
C ASP A 369 8.50 16.50 -11.62
N ALA A 370 9.57 16.43 -10.81
CA ALA A 370 10.92 16.13 -11.26
C ALA A 370 11.07 14.66 -11.75
N ILE A 371 10.32 13.73 -11.15
CA ILE A 371 10.21 12.33 -11.63
C ILE A 371 9.48 12.31 -12.98
N HIS A 372 8.34 12.98 -13.09
CA HIS A 372 7.51 12.97 -14.30
C HIS A 372 8.18 13.65 -15.49
N SER A 373 8.87 14.77 -15.27
CA SER A 373 9.61 15.47 -16.32
C SER A 373 10.83 14.71 -16.84
N GLY A 374 11.28 13.67 -16.13
CA GLY A 374 12.51 12.95 -16.44
C GLY A 374 13.78 13.64 -15.95
N THR A 375 13.68 14.83 -15.34
CA THR A 375 14.83 15.59 -14.81
C THR A 375 15.66 14.75 -13.84
N LEU A 376 15.03 13.93 -13.00
CA LEU A 376 15.76 13.05 -12.08
C LEU A 376 16.47 11.89 -12.80
N LEU A 377 16.08 11.49 -14.02
CA LEU A 377 16.81 10.44 -14.73
C LEU A 377 18.24 10.87 -15.09
N GLU A 378 18.46 12.18 -15.30
CA GLU A 378 19.72 12.81 -15.70
C GLU A 378 20.46 13.49 -14.54
N ALA A 379 19.92 13.43 -13.32
CA ALA A 379 20.50 14.08 -12.16
C ALA A 379 21.81 13.42 -11.69
N ASN A 380 22.61 14.17 -10.94
CA ASN A 380 23.75 13.63 -10.21
C ASN A 380 23.28 13.00 -8.89
N TYR A 381 23.87 11.87 -8.54
CA TYR A 381 23.46 11.06 -7.40
C TYR A 381 24.60 10.82 -6.42
N THR A 382 24.25 10.76 -5.13
CA THR A 382 25.10 10.22 -4.06
C THR A 382 24.38 9.04 -3.40
N LYS A 383 25.09 8.22 -2.63
CA LYS A 383 24.50 7.04 -1.97
C LYS A 383 24.36 7.27 -0.48
N THR A 384 23.22 6.88 0.08
CA THR A 384 23.02 6.88 1.52
C THR A 384 23.88 5.80 2.18
N GLU A 385 24.26 6.03 3.43
CA GLU A 385 24.76 4.98 4.30
C GLU A 385 23.66 3.94 4.59
N VAL A 386 24.06 2.74 5.00
CA VAL A 386 23.20 1.59 5.36
C VAL A 386 22.35 1.04 4.20
N PHE A 387 21.46 1.83 3.60
CA PHE A 387 20.55 1.40 2.54
C PHE A 387 21.12 1.52 1.12
N GLY A 388 22.17 2.32 0.90
CA GLY A 388 22.76 2.51 -0.43
C GLY A 388 21.82 3.11 -1.46
N LEU A 389 20.87 3.93 -1.01
CA LEU A 389 19.87 4.57 -1.87
C LEU A 389 20.51 5.70 -2.67
N GLU A 390 20.23 5.77 -3.96
CA GLU A 390 20.71 6.86 -4.80
C GLU A 390 19.83 8.10 -4.61
N ILE A 391 20.40 9.13 -3.99
CA ILE A 391 19.74 10.40 -3.69
C ILE A 391 20.28 11.52 -4.60
N PRO A 392 19.40 12.33 -5.22
CA PRO A 392 19.84 13.41 -6.09
C PRO A 392 20.53 14.51 -5.29
N THR A 393 21.54 15.15 -5.87
CA THR A 393 22.28 16.23 -5.19
C THR A 393 21.49 17.53 -5.09
N GLN A 394 20.52 17.75 -6.00
CA GLN A 394 19.69 18.94 -6.05
C GLN A 394 18.38 18.65 -6.79
N ILE A 395 17.32 19.37 -6.42
CA ILE A 395 16.04 19.38 -7.14
C ILE A 395 15.54 20.82 -7.13
N GLU A 396 15.13 21.35 -8.28
CA GLU A 396 14.63 22.71 -8.37
C GLU A 396 13.40 22.93 -7.46
N GLY A 397 13.45 23.98 -6.64
CA GLY A 397 12.36 24.31 -5.70
C GLY A 397 12.32 23.45 -4.42
N VAL A 398 13.29 22.57 -4.21
CA VAL A 398 13.45 21.77 -2.99
C VAL A 398 14.79 22.11 -2.33
N PRO A 399 14.83 22.52 -1.05
CA PRO A 399 16.10 22.81 -0.37
C PRO A 399 17.04 21.60 -0.40
N SER A 400 18.29 21.79 -0.82
CA SER A 400 19.27 20.70 -0.93
C SER A 400 19.58 20.04 0.42
N GLU A 401 19.51 20.80 1.51
CA GLU A 401 19.72 20.33 2.88
C GLU A 401 18.77 19.19 3.25
N ILE A 402 17.52 19.19 2.75
CA ILE A 402 16.55 18.14 3.09
C ILE A 402 16.76 16.84 2.30
N LEU A 403 17.51 16.89 1.20
CA LEU A 403 17.78 15.70 0.36
C LEU A 403 18.73 14.72 1.06
N GLN A 404 19.52 15.23 2.01
CA GLN A 404 20.42 14.46 2.87
C GLN A 404 19.83 14.42 4.30
N PRO A 405 19.07 13.37 4.69
CA PRO A 405 18.46 13.30 6.01
C PRO A 405 19.45 13.52 7.15
N GLY A 406 20.66 12.96 7.03
CA GLY A 406 21.71 13.13 8.03
C GLY A 406 22.06 14.60 8.30
N ASP A 407 21.97 15.48 7.30
CA ASP A 407 22.27 16.91 7.43
C ASP A 407 21.18 17.67 8.18
N THR A 408 19.93 17.22 8.07
CA THR A 408 18.77 17.85 8.73
C THR A 408 18.70 17.61 10.23
N TRP A 409 19.36 16.57 10.75
CA TRP A 409 19.35 16.27 12.18
C TRP A 409 20.36 17.13 12.93
N SER A 410 19.93 17.72 14.06
CA SER A 410 20.82 18.44 14.97
C SER A 410 21.81 17.50 15.65
N ASP A 411 21.33 16.33 16.11
CA ASP A 411 22.15 15.26 16.67
C ASP A 411 22.45 14.18 15.62
N LYS A 412 23.68 14.21 15.08
CA LYS A 412 24.16 13.23 14.09
C LYS A 412 24.26 11.81 14.65
N LYS A 413 24.48 11.66 15.97
CA LYS A 413 24.54 10.36 16.62
C LYS A 413 23.15 9.75 16.71
N ALA A 414 22.16 10.54 17.12
CA ALA A 414 20.76 10.10 17.16
C ALA A 414 20.25 9.70 15.76
N TYR A 415 20.64 10.43 14.71
CA TYR A 415 20.39 10.04 13.32
C TYR A 415 20.97 8.66 13.00
N LYS A 416 22.25 8.44 13.30
CA LYS A 416 22.93 7.17 13.02
C LYS A 416 22.29 6.00 13.78
N GLU A 417 21.92 6.20 15.05
CA GLU A 417 21.22 5.19 15.86
C GLU A 417 19.84 4.87 15.26
N ALA A 418 19.07 5.87 14.82
CA ALA A 418 17.79 5.66 14.14
C ALA A 418 17.94 4.95 12.78
N LEU A 419 18.97 5.30 12.01
CA LEU A 419 19.26 4.71 10.70
C LEU A 419 19.61 3.22 10.85
N LEU A 420 20.48 2.87 11.80
CA LEU A 420 20.86 1.49 12.10
C LEU A 420 19.67 0.69 12.63
N LYS A 421 18.86 1.27 13.51
CA LYS A 421 17.63 0.65 14.01
C LYS A 421 16.67 0.32 12.87
N LEU A 422 16.38 1.27 11.98
CA LEU A 422 15.50 1.04 10.85
C LEU A 422 16.07 -0.02 9.89
N GLY A 423 17.39 0.03 9.60
CA GLY A 423 18.06 -0.99 8.78
C GLY A 423 17.94 -2.40 9.38
N GLY A 424 18.06 -2.54 10.70
CA GLY A 424 17.83 -3.80 11.40
C GLY A 424 16.38 -4.31 11.30
N LEU A 425 15.39 -3.42 11.38
CA LEU A 425 13.98 -3.77 11.23
C LEU A 425 13.66 -4.26 9.81
N PHE A 426 14.18 -3.59 8.78
CA PHE A 426 14.06 -4.05 7.38
C PHE A 426 14.65 -5.44 7.19
N LYS A 427 15.85 -5.68 7.73
CA LYS A 427 16.51 -6.99 7.67
C LYS A 427 15.66 -8.07 8.34
N LYS A 428 15.22 -7.84 9.58
CA LYS A 428 14.39 -8.80 10.33
C LYS A 428 13.10 -9.13 9.59
N ASN A 429 12.44 -8.11 9.03
CA ASN A 429 11.26 -8.32 8.19
C ASN A 429 11.58 -9.18 6.95
N PHE A 430 12.71 -8.92 6.30
CA PHE A 430 13.08 -9.59 5.06
C PHE A 430 13.44 -11.07 5.23
N GLU A 431 13.90 -11.47 6.43
CA GLU A 431 14.22 -12.86 6.77
C GLU A 431 13.04 -13.83 6.51
N GLY A 432 11.79 -13.36 6.66
CA GLY A 432 10.58 -14.13 6.37
C GLY A 432 10.42 -14.53 4.90
N PHE A 433 11.08 -13.85 3.96
CA PHE A 433 10.94 -14.09 2.52
C PHE A 433 12.07 -14.93 1.92
N LEU A 434 13.14 -15.23 2.69
CA LEU A 434 14.35 -15.90 2.19
C LEU A 434 14.12 -17.33 1.69
N ASN A 435 13.15 -18.02 2.29
CA ASN A 435 12.93 -19.45 2.04
C ASN A 435 12.03 -19.73 0.83
N TYR A 436 11.47 -18.70 0.20
CA TYR A 436 10.58 -18.86 -0.94
C TYR A 436 11.32 -18.79 -2.27
N LYS A 437 11.26 -19.85 -3.06
CA LYS A 437 11.87 -19.92 -4.39
C LYS A 437 10.91 -19.44 -5.48
N ILE A 438 11.37 -18.52 -6.31
CA ILE A 438 10.63 -18.03 -7.48
C ILE A 438 11.06 -18.85 -8.70
N GLY A 439 10.19 -19.72 -9.20
CA GLY A 439 10.50 -20.53 -10.39
C GLY A 439 11.68 -21.48 -10.17
N THR A 440 12.37 -21.84 -11.27
CA THR A 440 13.50 -22.78 -11.27
C THR A 440 14.88 -22.13 -11.15
N ASP A 441 14.96 -20.79 -11.26
CA ASP A 441 16.23 -20.04 -11.26
C ASP A 441 16.25 -19.01 -10.10
N ASN A 442 17.27 -19.09 -9.25
CA ASN A 442 17.41 -18.29 -8.04
C ASN A 442 17.95 -16.87 -8.29
N LYS A 443 18.32 -16.52 -9.53
CA LYS A 443 19.04 -15.27 -9.82
C LYS A 443 18.33 -13.99 -9.34
N LEU A 444 17.02 -13.86 -9.54
CA LEU A 444 16.28 -12.68 -9.08
C LEU A 444 16.22 -12.62 -7.56
N THR A 445 16.02 -13.77 -6.90
CA THR A 445 16.08 -13.86 -5.43
C THR A 445 17.46 -13.44 -4.93
N GLU A 446 18.54 -13.94 -5.53
CA GLU A 446 19.92 -13.56 -5.17
C GLU A 446 20.20 -12.07 -5.39
N GLU A 447 19.70 -11.46 -6.48
CA GLU A 447 19.83 -10.02 -6.74
C GLU A 447 19.05 -9.18 -5.71
N ILE A 448 17.85 -9.60 -5.33
CA ILE A 448 17.05 -8.95 -4.27
C ILE A 448 17.77 -9.04 -2.93
N LEU A 449 18.35 -10.20 -2.60
CA LEU A 449 19.17 -10.40 -1.41
C LEU A 449 20.47 -9.59 -1.44
N ALA A 450 21.02 -9.33 -2.62
CA ALA A 450 22.19 -8.48 -2.76
C ALA A 450 21.86 -6.98 -2.61
N ALA A 451 20.61 -6.58 -2.87
CA ALA A 451 20.08 -5.24 -2.62
C ALA A 451 19.62 -5.01 -1.16
N ASP A 452 19.58 -6.08 -0.37
CA ASP A 452 19.37 -6.03 1.07
C ASP A 452 20.49 -5.22 1.76
N VAL A 453 20.16 -4.62 2.90
CA VAL A 453 21.03 -3.83 3.78
C VAL A 453 22.33 -4.58 4.16
N ASN A 454 22.32 -5.92 4.00
CA ASN A 454 23.38 -6.86 4.37
C ASN A 454 24.76 -6.67 3.71
N LYS A 455 24.91 -5.92 2.61
CA LYS A 455 26.25 -5.69 1.99
C LYS A 455 26.89 -4.33 2.29
N ILE A 456 26.21 -3.40 2.96
CA ILE A 456 26.71 -2.02 3.10
C ILE A 456 27.51 -1.77 4.38
N GLN A 457 27.42 -2.58 5.45
CA GLN A 457 28.44 -2.63 6.52
C GLN A 457 28.18 -3.80 7.51
N THR A 458 29.15 -4.72 7.64
CA THR A 458 29.00 -6.00 8.38
C THR A 458 29.58 -6.04 9.80
N SER A 459 29.78 -4.92 10.49
CA SER A 459 30.18 -4.92 11.92
C SER A 459 29.21 -4.15 12.83
N GLU A 460 28.80 -2.93 12.45
CA GLU A 460 28.04 -2.04 13.34
C GLU A 460 26.55 -2.43 13.52
N VAL A 461 25.86 -2.89 12.46
CA VAL A 461 24.46 -3.36 12.56
C VAL A 461 24.36 -4.64 13.40
N LYS A 462 25.35 -5.54 13.28
CA LYS A 462 25.42 -6.78 14.07
C LYS A 462 25.68 -6.50 15.55
N SER A 463 26.53 -5.52 15.88
CA SER A 463 26.79 -5.16 17.29
C SER A 463 25.58 -4.50 17.96
N PHE A 464 24.79 -3.70 17.22
CA PHE A 464 23.60 -3.05 17.77
C PHE A 464 22.46 -4.05 18.06
N MET A 465 22.21 -5.00 17.16
CA MET A 465 21.21 -6.05 17.39
C MET A 465 21.60 -7.01 18.53
N GLY A 466 22.89 -7.19 18.79
CA GLY A 466 23.38 -8.03 19.89
C GLY A 466 23.15 -7.41 21.29
N SER A 467 22.97 -6.09 21.39
CA SER A 467 22.76 -5.40 22.68
C SER A 467 21.30 -5.25 23.09
N GLU A 468 20.33 -5.42 22.17
CA GLU A 468 18.89 -5.36 22.49
C GLU A 468 18.30 -6.75 22.88
N ALA A 469 19.05 -7.84 22.73
CA ALA A 469 18.60 -9.18 23.15
C ALA A 469 18.71 -9.41 24.68
N ASP A 470 19.31 -8.47 25.43
CA ASP A 470 19.58 -8.57 26.86
C ASP A 470 18.80 -7.57 27.75
N ASN A 471 17.75 -6.90 27.23
CA ASN A 471 16.89 -5.99 28.03
C ASN A 471 15.39 -6.23 27.87
#